data_AF-A0A924Z687-F1
#
_entry.id   AF-A0A924Z687-F1
#
_cell.length_a   1.000
_cell.length_b   1.000
_cell.length_c   1.000
_cell.angle_alpha   90.00
_cell.angle_beta   90.00
_cell.angle_gamma   90.00
#
_symmetry.space_group_name_H-M   'P 1'
#
loop_
_entity.id
_entity.type
_entity.pdbx_description
1 polymer ?
#
loop_
_entity_poly.entity_id
_entity_poly.type
_entity_poly.pdbx_seq_one_letter_code
_entity_poly.pdbx_strand_id
1 'polypeptide(L)'
;ARSEVRAAYAAYRSSHDIARHYRDEIVPLKKRISDENQLRYNGMLIGVFELLADARSQIGSVNGYIEALRDFWLAQADLELALIGPPRPTAPSAMPTATAADGGAATH
;
A
#
# COMPACT_ATOMS: atom_id res chain seq x y z
N ALA A 1 14.44 -9.64 -10.51
CA ALA A 1 14.55 -10.72 -9.50
C ALA A 1 15.27 -10.25 -8.21
N ARG A 2 16.55 -10.58 -7.92
CA ARG A 2 17.13 -10.29 -6.59
C ARG A 2 17.23 -8.79 -6.23
N SER A 3 17.53 -7.92 -7.21
CA SER A 3 17.57 -6.46 -7.02
C SER A 3 16.18 -5.87 -6.76
N GLU A 4 15.19 -6.34 -7.50
CA GLU A 4 13.79 -5.95 -7.42
C GLU A 4 13.16 -6.32 -6.08
N VAL A 5 13.39 -7.54 -5.59
CA VAL A 5 12.96 -7.96 -4.24
C VAL A 5 13.60 -7.09 -3.15
N ARG A 6 14.88 -6.72 -3.28
CA ARG A 6 15.52 -5.81 -2.31
C ARG A 6 14.90 -4.43 -2.32
N ALA A 7 14.60 -3.89 -3.50
CA ALA A 7 13.96 -2.58 -3.62
C ALA A 7 12.54 -2.60 -3.02
N ALA A 8 11.73 -3.61 -3.35
CA ALA A 8 10.39 -3.79 -2.79
C ALA A 8 10.42 -3.97 -1.26
N TYR A 9 11.41 -4.72 -0.74
CA TYR A 9 11.58 -4.90 0.69
C TYR A 9 11.95 -3.60 1.42
N ALA A 10 12.83 -2.78 0.82
CA ALA A 10 13.18 -1.48 1.37
C ALA A 10 11.96 -0.54 1.41
N ALA A 11 11.17 -0.51 0.34
CA ALA A 11 9.93 0.27 0.27
C ALA A 11 8.91 -0.18 1.33
N TYR A 12 8.66 -1.49 1.44
CA TYR A 12 7.80 -2.10 2.45
C TYR A 12 8.21 -1.71 3.88
N ARG A 13 9.51 -1.79 4.19
CA ARG A 13 9.99 -1.49 5.54
C ARG A 13 9.83 -0.01 5.88
N SER A 14 10.13 0.88 4.94
CA SER A 14 9.93 2.32 5.11
C SER A 14 8.46 2.67 5.34
N SER A 15 7.54 2.15 4.52
CA SER A 15 6.10 2.43 4.67
C SER A 15 5.51 1.83 5.94
N HIS A 16 5.98 0.64 6.35
CA HIS A 16 5.63 0.03 7.63
C HIS A 16 6.02 0.91 8.82
N ASP A 17 7.26 1.43 8.82
CA ASP A 17 7.77 2.25 9.92
C ASP A 17 7.01 3.58 10.02
N ILE A 18 6.66 4.19 8.88
CA ILE A 18 5.80 5.39 8.81
C ILE A 18 4.41 5.07 9.38
N ALA A 19 3.75 4.01 8.90
CA ALA A 19 2.41 3.64 9.36
C ALA A 19 2.38 3.36 10.87
N ARG A 20 3.42 2.70 11.40
CA ARG A 20 3.58 2.47 12.84
C ARG A 20 3.73 3.77 13.62
N HIS A 21 4.60 4.68 13.18
CA HIS A 21 4.81 5.95 13.85
C HIS A 21 3.52 6.78 13.92
N TYR A 22 2.72 6.79 12.85
CA TYR A 22 1.41 7.45 12.88
C TYR A 22 0.46 6.82 13.91
N ARG A 23 0.38 5.48 13.95
CA ARG A 23 -0.48 4.75 14.89
C ARG A 23 -0.08 4.95 16.35
N ASP A 24 1.21 4.83 16.64
CA ASP A 24 1.73 4.76 18.00
C ASP A 24 1.95 6.16 18.60
N GLU A 25 2.29 7.16 17.78
CA GLU A 25 2.70 8.49 18.26
C GLU A 25 1.74 9.60 17.82
N ILE A 26 1.48 9.75 16.52
CA ILE A 26 0.75 10.92 15.99
C ILE A 26 -0.73 10.88 16.41
N VAL A 27 -1.43 9.76 16.19
CA VAL A 27 -2.85 9.65 16.50
C VAL A 27 -3.13 9.83 18.00
N PRO A 28 -2.41 9.15 18.92
CA PRO A 28 -2.61 9.36 20.36
C PRO A 28 -2.25 10.77 20.84
N LEU A 29 -1.21 11.39 20.27
CA LEU A 29 -0.85 12.76 20.61
C LEU A 29 -1.94 13.75 20.21
N LYS A 30 -2.45 13.63 18.98
CA LYS A 30 -3.53 14.49 18.47
C LYS A 30 -4.81 14.34 19.27
N LYS A 31 -5.13 13.12 19.73
CA LYS A 31 -6.24 12.88 20.63
C LYS A 31 -6.09 13.65 21.95
N ARG A 32 -4.92 13.57 22.61
CA ARG A 32 -4.65 14.32 23.85
C ARG A 32 -4.77 15.84 23.68
N ILE A 33 -4.28 16.37 22.56
CA ILE A 33 -4.40 17.81 22.26
C ILE A 33 -5.86 18.22 22.13
N SER A 34 -6.67 17.42 21.42
CA SER A 34 -8.11 17.67 21.25
C SER A 34 -8.85 17.64 22.60
N ASP A 35 -8.58 16.64 23.43
CA ASP A 35 -9.19 16.51 24.76
C ASP A 35 -8.84 17.74 25.65
N GLU A 36 -7.58 18.22 25.61
CA GLU A 36 -7.13 19.42 26.34
C GLU A 36 -7.77 20.71 25.80
N ASN A 37 -7.87 20.87 24.48
CA ASN A 37 -8.49 22.04 23.86
C ASN A 37 -9.98 22.12 24.20
N GLN A 38 -10.68 20.99 24.30
CA GLN A 38 -12.06 20.94 24.76
C GLN A 38 -12.20 21.44 26.21
N LEU A 39 -11.29 21.03 27.10
CA LEU A 39 -11.25 21.51 28.48
C LEU A 39 -11.01 23.02 28.56
N ARG A 40 -10.07 23.54 27.75
CA ARG A 40 -9.78 24.98 27.67
C ARG A 40 -10.96 25.78 27.13
N TYR A 41 -11.67 25.27 26.13
CA TYR A 41 -12.86 25.90 25.59
C TYR A 41 -13.96 25.99 26.66
N ASN A 42 -14.21 24.88 27.37
CA ASN A 42 -15.16 24.85 28.49
C ASN A 42 -14.77 25.82 29.61
N GLY A 43 -13.47 26.01 29.85
CA GLY A 43 -12.93 26.99 30.80
C GLY A 43 -12.91 28.44 30.30
N MET A 44 -13.46 28.74 29.11
CA MET A 44 -13.39 30.04 28.43
C MET A 44 -11.95 30.56 28.20
N LEU A 45 -10.97 29.66 28.13
CA LEU A 45 -9.56 29.99 27.90
C LEU A 45 -9.19 30.10 26.42
N ILE A 46 -9.99 29.49 25.53
CA ILE A 46 -9.82 29.56 24.07
C ILE A 46 -11.14 29.88 23.37
N GLY A 47 -11.06 30.52 22.21
CA GLY A 47 -12.22 30.86 21.39
C GLY A 47 -12.67 29.72 20.46
N VAL A 48 -13.88 29.81 19.91
CA VAL A 48 -14.43 28.79 18.99
C VAL A 48 -13.59 28.63 17.72
N PHE A 49 -12.94 29.70 17.25
CA PHE A 49 -12.09 29.65 16.06
C PHE A 49 -10.82 28.83 16.28
N GLU A 50 -10.26 28.85 17.49
CA GLU A 50 -9.11 28.02 17.86
C GLU A 50 -9.50 26.55 17.93
N LEU A 51 -10.69 26.24 18.47
CA LEU A 51 -11.24 24.90 18.48
C LEU A 51 -11.46 24.35 17.06
N LEU A 52 -12.01 25.16 16.16
CA LEU A 52 -12.20 24.78 14.75
C LEU A 52 -10.87 24.58 14.01
N ALA A 53 -9.86 25.40 14.31
CA ALA A 53 -8.53 25.25 13.74
C ALA A 53 -7.87 23.94 14.18
N ASP A 54 -7.99 23.56 15.45
CA ASP A 54 -7.48 22.29 15.97
C ASP A 54 -8.21 21.09 15.35
N ALA A 55 -9.54 21.14 15.26
CA ALA A 55 -10.34 20.11 14.60
C ALA A 55 -9.88 19.88 13.14
N ARG A 56 -9.56 20.96 12.40
CA ARG A 56 -9.02 20.85 11.04
C ARG A 56 -7.63 20.20 11.02
N SER A 57 -6.76 20.51 11.98
CA SER A 57 -5.45 19.86 12.13
C SER A 57 -5.58 18.36 12.43
N GLN A 58 -6.56 18.00 13.26
CA GLN A 58 -6.85 16.62 13.62
C GLN A 58 -7.29 15.80 12.39
N ILE A 59 -8.21 16.33 11.58
CA ILE A 59 -8.62 15.71 10.31
C ILE A 59 -7.42 15.48 9.39
N GLY A 60 -6.54 16.48 9.23
CA GLY A 60 -5.33 16.33 8.41
C GLY A 60 -4.41 15.22 8.91
N SER A 61 -4.29 15.06 10.23
CA SER A 61 -3.47 14.00 10.84
C SER A 61 -4.06 12.61 10.62
N VAL A 62 -5.39 12.48 10.71
CA VAL A 62 -6.10 11.23 10.41
C VAL A 62 -5.98 10.86 8.93
N ASN A 63 -6.12 11.83 8.03
CA ASN A 63 -5.93 11.58 6.60
C ASN A 63 -4.49 11.11 6.30
N GLY A 64 -3.47 11.75 6.89
CA GLY A 64 -2.08 11.31 6.75
C GLY A 64 -1.84 9.89 7.27
N TYR A 65 -2.52 9.48 8.36
CA TYR A 65 -2.46 8.11 8.84
C TYR A 65 -3.09 7.11 7.85
N ILE A 66 -4.24 7.46 7.26
CA ILE A 66 -4.92 6.62 6.26
C ILE A 66 -4.05 6.46 5.02
N GLU A 67 -3.43 7.55 4.55
CA GLU A 67 -2.48 7.52 3.42
C GLU A 67 -1.27 6.63 3.72
N ALA A 68 -0.66 6.77 4.90
CA ALA A 68 0.46 5.92 5.32
C ALA A 68 0.09 4.43 5.38
N LEU A 69 -1.12 4.09 5.87
CA LEU A 69 -1.62 2.73 5.85
C LEU A 69 -1.80 2.21 4.43
N ARG A 70 -2.40 3.01 3.54
CA ARG A 70 -2.57 2.64 2.13
C ARG A 70 -1.22 2.34 1.48
N ASP A 71 -0.23 3.21 1.67
CA ASP A 71 1.10 3.04 1.09
C ASP A 71 1.81 1.79 1.64
N PHE A 72 1.60 1.49 2.92
CA PHE A 72 2.05 0.23 3.53
C PHE A 72 1.45 -1.00 2.84
N TRP A 73 0.13 -1.04 2.67
CA TRP A 73 -0.54 -2.17 2.03
C TRP A 73 -0.14 -2.34 0.56
N LEU A 74 0.05 -1.24 -0.17
CA LEU A 74 0.56 -1.27 -1.54
C LEU A 74 1.99 -1.84 -1.60
N ALA A 75 2.89 -1.34 -0.74
CA ALA A 75 4.26 -1.84 -0.70
C ALA A 75 4.36 -3.31 -0.26
N GLN A 76 3.44 -3.78 0.59
CA GLN A 76 3.33 -5.20 0.93
C GLN A 76 2.94 -6.04 -0.29
N ALA A 77 1.92 -5.62 -1.04
CA ALA A 77 1.50 -6.32 -2.25
C ALA A 77 2.61 -6.36 -3.31
N ASP A 78 3.35 -5.27 -3.48
CA ASP A 78 4.51 -5.20 -4.39
C ASP A 78 5.63 -6.16 -3.96
N LEU A 79 5.90 -6.27 -2.66
CA LEU A 79 6.86 -7.23 -2.13
C LEU A 79 6.41 -8.68 -2.37
N GLU A 80 5.15 -9.00 -2.12
CA GLU A 80 4.58 -10.33 -2.38
C GLU A 80 4.68 -10.70 -3.88
N LEU A 81 4.36 -9.76 -4.77
CA LEU A 81 4.51 -9.94 -6.21
C LEU A 81 5.97 -10.17 -6.61
N ALA A 82 6.91 -9.38 -6.06
CA ALA A 82 8.34 -9.54 -6.33
C ALA A 82 8.89 -10.89 -5.85
N LEU A 83 8.34 -11.44 -4.76
CA LEU A 83 8.70 -12.76 -4.21
C LEU A 83 8.18 -13.92 -5.07
N ILE A 84 6.96 -13.81 -5.60
CA ILE A 84 6.35 -14.82 -6.49
C ILE A 84 7.03 -14.81 -7.87
N GLY A 85 7.52 -13.64 -8.30
CA GLY A 85 8.13 -13.42 -9.61
C GLY A 85 7.10 -13.08 -10.70
N PRO A 86 7.52 -12.48 -11.83
CA PRO A 86 6.60 -12.10 -12.89
C PRO A 86 5.85 -13.34 -13.40
N PRO A 87 4.53 -13.23 -13.70
CA PRO A 87 3.80 -14.33 -14.28
C PRO A 87 4.52 -14.74 -15.55
N ARG A 88 5.11 -15.94 -15.54
CA ARG A 88 5.72 -16.52 -16.74
C ARG A 88 4.57 -16.65 -17.73
N PRO A 89 4.56 -15.90 -18.85
CA PRO A 89 3.53 -16.11 -19.85
C PRO A 89 3.65 -17.58 -20.25
N THR A 90 2.59 -18.35 -19.99
CA THR A 90 2.48 -19.70 -20.52
C THR A 90 2.51 -19.52 -22.02
N ALA A 91 3.65 -19.83 -22.64
CA ALA A 91 3.72 -19.88 -24.09
C ALA A 91 2.55 -20.79 -24.52
N PRO A 92 1.66 -20.33 -25.44
CA PRO A 92 0.62 -21.21 -25.93
C PRO A 92 1.31 -22.47 -26.44
N SER A 93 0.98 -23.62 -25.87
CA SER A 93 1.49 -24.91 -26.30
C SER A 93 1.32 -24.96 -27.81
N ALA A 94 2.44 -24.97 -28.54
CA ALA A 94 2.42 -25.11 -29.98
C ALA A 94 1.66 -26.40 -30.27
N MET A 95 0.46 -26.27 -30.83
CA MET A 95 -0.28 -27.41 -31.35
C MET A 95 0.64 -28.12 -32.35
N PRO A 96 0.81 -29.45 -32.25
CA PRO A 96 1.56 -30.16 -33.27
C PRO A 96 0.82 -29.95 -34.60
N THR A 97 1.45 -29.21 -35.50
CA THR A 97 1.09 -29.20 -36.92
C THR A 97 1.17 -30.65 -37.38
N ALA A 98 0.01 -31.26 -37.63
CA ALA A 98 -0.07 -32.52 -38.33
C ALA A 98 0.55 -32.32 -39.71
N THR A 99 1.75 -32.85 -39.90
CA THR A 99 2.34 -33.06 -41.22
C THR A 99 1.41 -34.02 -41.97
N ALA A 100 0.57 -33.47 -42.85
CA ALA A 100 -0.02 -34.25 -43.93
C ALA A 100 1.13 -34.65 -44.86
N ALA A 101 1.71 -35.81 -44.59
CA ALA A 101 2.68 -36.44 -45.47
C ALA A 101 1.96 -36.84 -46.75
N ASP A 102 2.29 -36.12 -47.82
CA ASP A 102 2.15 -36.58 -49.19
C ASP A 102 2.86 -37.94 -49.33
N GLY A 103 2.18 -38.89 -49.94
CA GLY A 103 2.56 -40.29 -49.99
C GLY A 103 1.80 -41.02 -51.07
N GLY A 104 1.97 -40.57 -52.32
CA GLY A 104 1.65 -41.40 -53.47
C GLY A 104 2.54 -42.64 -53.50
N ALA A 105 1.92 -43.82 -53.62
CA ALA A 105 2.52 -45.03 -54.19
C ALA A 105 1.42 -46.01 -54.62
N ALA A 106 1.68 -46.65 -55.76
CA ALA A 106 0.80 -47.45 -56.59
C ALA A 106 0.55 -48.90 -56.12
N THR A 107 -0.23 -49.63 -56.95
CA THR A 107 -0.45 -51.10 -57.06
C THR A 107 -1.54 -51.67 -56.12
N HIS A 108 -2.53 -52.45 -56.57
CA HIS A 108 -2.67 -53.42 -57.67
C HIS A 108 -4.01 -53.30 -58.41
#